data_AF-A0A7S0FCB2-F1
#
_entry.id   AF-A0A7S0FCB2-F1
#
_cell.length_a   1.000
_cell.length_b   1.000
_cell.length_c   1.000
_cell.angle_alpha   90.00
_cell.angle_beta   90.00
_cell.angle_gamma   90.00
#
_symmetry.space_group_name_H-M   'P 1'
#
loop_
_entity.id
_entity.type
_entity.pdbx_description
1 polymer ?
#
loop_
_entity_poly.entity_id
_entity_poly.type
_entity_poly.pdbx_seq_one_letter_code
_entity_poly.pdbx_strand_id
1 'polypeptide(L)'
;DSGGEGGNDLLVRQHDNGLLIVGLAPSHPLLRPAAPRVAILRYRPNMAENEAYGKRSKGGANVGPRTAIADVQLADGSKMVLHAAAEARLVELNDLLPDEPGLLQTAPEDEGFLAILQPRRPQDGQRSVAGLADEAAFAAARGVAAMGAADAGLAAPTSGPPACAGAATGAVATEAG
;
A
#
# COMPACT_ATOMS: atom_id res chain seq x y z
N ASP A 1 4.67 -10.38 12.51
CA ASP A 1 3.80 -11.57 12.46
C ASP A 1 2.35 -11.23 12.84
N SER A 2 1.57 -10.81 11.86
CA SER A 2 0.13 -10.59 12.02
C SER A 2 -0.62 -11.92 12.06
N GLY A 3 -1.64 -12.04 12.93
CA GLY A 3 -2.43 -13.26 13.06
C GLY A 3 -1.72 -14.44 13.74
N GLY A 4 -0.43 -14.31 14.09
CA GLY A 4 0.39 -15.41 14.63
C GLY A 4 1.00 -16.31 13.56
N GLU A 5 0.87 -15.93 12.28
CA GLU A 5 1.56 -16.60 11.17
C GLU A 5 2.93 -15.96 10.94
N GLY A 6 3.98 -16.79 10.96
CA GLY A 6 5.36 -16.36 10.77
C GLY A 6 5.58 -15.85 9.35
N GLY A 7 6.00 -14.59 9.22
CA GLY A 7 6.28 -13.94 7.94
C GLY A 7 5.13 -13.11 7.38
N ASN A 8 3.97 -13.05 8.03
CA ASN A 8 2.90 -12.12 7.66
C ASN A 8 3.16 -10.76 8.31
N ASP A 9 4.24 -10.11 7.91
CA ASP A 9 4.61 -8.81 8.44
C ASP A 9 3.84 -7.70 7.71
N LEU A 10 2.98 -7.00 8.43
CA LEU A 10 2.21 -5.87 7.91
C LEU A 10 2.66 -4.57 8.53
N LEU A 11 2.55 -3.51 7.75
CA LEU A 11 2.81 -2.14 8.17
C LEU A 11 1.48 -1.44 8.41
N VAL A 12 1.36 -0.74 9.53
CA VAL A 12 0.21 0.11 9.83
C VAL A 12 0.70 1.54 10.00
N ARG A 13 0.29 2.43 9.09
CA ARG A 13 0.63 3.85 9.13
C ARG A 13 -0.54 4.67 9.66
N GLN A 14 -0.26 5.52 10.63
CA GLN A 14 -1.27 6.45 11.13
C GLN A 14 -1.20 7.77 10.34
N HIS A 15 -2.32 8.14 9.74
CA HIS A 15 -2.50 9.45 9.10
C HIS A 15 -2.93 10.49 10.15
N ASP A 16 -2.63 11.77 9.91
CA ASP A 16 -3.02 12.89 10.79
C ASP A 16 -4.53 12.99 11.06
N ASN A 17 -5.35 12.43 10.17
CA ASN A 17 -6.81 12.38 10.30
C ASN A 17 -7.27 11.30 11.31
N GLY A 18 -6.33 10.59 11.93
CA GLY A 18 -6.59 9.47 12.83
C GLY A 18 -6.94 8.17 12.13
N LEU A 19 -6.85 8.11 10.80
CA LEU A 19 -7.02 6.89 10.02
C LEU A 19 -5.73 6.05 10.05
N LEU A 20 -5.90 4.73 9.97
CA LEU A 20 -4.82 3.75 9.96
C LEU A 20 -4.82 3.07 8.59
N ILE A 21 -3.75 3.26 7.85
CA ILE A 21 -3.55 2.65 6.53
C ILE A 21 -2.75 1.37 6.74
N VAL A 22 -3.28 0.24 6.28
CA VAL A 22 -2.63 -1.07 6.40
C VAL A 22 -2.02 -1.47 5.05
N GLY A 23 -0.74 -1.81 5.05
CA GLY A 23 0.01 -2.26 3.88
C GLY A 23 0.96 -3.41 4.20
N LEU A 24 1.69 -3.91 3.20
CA LEU A 24 2.74 -4.90 3.44
C LEU A 24 3.98 -4.26 4.05
N ALA A 25 4.61 -4.93 5.02
CA ALA A 25 5.89 -4.48 5.55
C ALA A 25 7.05 -4.88 4.60
N PRO A 26 8.14 -4.11 4.52
CA PRO A 26 9.27 -4.40 3.63
C PRO A 26 9.99 -5.72 3.92
N SER A 27 9.91 -6.25 5.15
CA SER A 27 10.45 -7.57 5.49
C SER A 27 9.60 -8.73 4.96
N HIS A 28 8.41 -8.44 4.44
CA HIS A 28 7.45 -9.46 4.04
C HIS A 28 8.06 -10.33 2.93
N PRO A 29 7.93 -11.68 2.98
CA PRO A 29 8.33 -12.59 1.91
C PRO A 29 7.85 -12.20 0.51
N LEU A 30 6.76 -11.43 0.37
CA LEU A 30 6.22 -10.99 -0.92
C LEU A 30 7.01 -9.86 -1.58
N LEU A 31 7.77 -9.09 -0.80
CA LEU A 31 8.56 -7.95 -1.30
C LEU A 31 10.03 -8.32 -1.54
N ARG A 32 10.41 -9.58 -1.26
CA ARG A 32 11.77 -10.05 -1.54
C ARG A 32 11.99 -10.18 -3.05
N PRO A 33 13.22 -9.94 -3.55
CA PRO A 33 13.51 -10.04 -4.99
C PRO A 33 13.30 -11.45 -5.57
N ALA A 34 13.31 -12.49 -4.73
CA ALA A 34 13.01 -13.87 -5.12
C ALA A 34 11.54 -14.28 -4.88
N ALA A 35 10.68 -13.34 -4.50
CA ALA A 35 9.29 -13.63 -4.18
C ALA A 35 8.46 -13.95 -5.44
N PRO A 36 7.56 -14.94 -5.37
CA PRO A 36 6.59 -15.15 -6.43
C PRO A 36 5.62 -13.97 -6.50
N ARG A 37 5.18 -13.63 -7.71
CA ARG A 37 4.14 -12.61 -7.93
C ARG A 37 2.83 -13.04 -7.31
N VAL A 38 2.08 -12.08 -6.77
CA VAL A 38 0.70 -12.31 -6.37
C VAL A 38 -0.13 -12.56 -7.64
N ALA A 39 -0.77 -13.73 -7.71
CA ALA A 39 -1.58 -14.13 -8.86
C ALA A 39 -3.05 -13.73 -8.66
N ILE A 40 -3.59 -13.94 -7.45
CA ILE A 40 -4.99 -13.66 -7.13
C ILE A 40 -5.04 -13.10 -5.71
N LEU A 41 -5.74 -11.98 -5.53
CA LEU A 41 -6.10 -11.45 -4.23
C LEU A 41 -7.63 -11.42 -4.12
N ARG A 42 -8.17 -11.99 -3.05
CA ARG A 42 -9.61 -11.98 -2.77
C ARG A 42 -9.89 -11.49 -1.37
N TYR A 43 -10.71 -10.46 -1.26
CA TYR A 43 -11.28 -10.06 0.01
C TYR A 43 -12.31 -11.06 0.50
N ARG A 44 -12.38 -11.22 1.83
CA ARG A 44 -13.43 -12.03 2.45
C ARG A 44 -14.79 -11.36 2.24
N PRO A 45 -15.84 -12.12 1.91
CA PRO A 45 -17.17 -11.56 1.62
C PRO A 45 -17.75 -10.78 2.81
N ASN A 46 -17.52 -11.26 4.04
CA ASN A 46 -17.92 -10.56 5.28
C ASN A 46 -17.29 -9.17 5.45
N MET A 47 -16.22 -8.84 4.71
CA MET A 47 -15.56 -7.54 4.76
C MET A 47 -15.97 -6.69 3.55
N ALA A 48 -15.98 -7.29 2.36
CA ALA A 48 -16.40 -6.62 1.13
C ALA A 48 -17.89 -6.17 1.16
N GLU A 49 -18.79 -6.96 1.75
CA GLU A 49 -20.20 -6.52 1.93
C GLU A 49 -20.38 -5.46 3.03
N ASN A 50 -19.42 -5.36 3.96
CA ASN A 50 -19.45 -4.42 5.08
C ASN A 50 -18.62 -3.16 4.83
N GLU A 51 -18.07 -3.03 3.62
CA GLU A 51 -17.50 -1.80 3.13
C GLU A 51 -18.56 -0.69 3.19
N ALA A 52 -18.17 0.50 3.63
CA ALA A 52 -19.09 1.54 4.09
C ALA A 52 -19.85 2.25 2.96
N TYR A 53 -20.28 1.53 1.92
CA TYR A 53 -21.05 2.07 0.82
C TYR A 53 -22.55 2.09 1.15
N GLY A 54 -23.00 3.15 1.83
CA GLY A 54 -24.42 3.46 1.93
C GLY A 54 -24.83 4.41 3.06
N LYS A 55 -25.70 5.39 2.73
CA LYS A 55 -26.35 6.36 3.63
C LYS A 55 -27.19 5.73 4.78
N ARG A 56 -27.30 4.40 4.84
CA ARG A 56 -28.01 3.62 5.87
C ARG A 56 -27.15 2.57 6.58
N SER A 57 -25.89 2.40 6.16
CA SER A 57 -24.96 1.48 6.80
C SER A 57 -24.36 2.22 7.99
N LYS A 58 -24.74 1.85 9.22
CA LYS A 58 -24.23 2.46 10.47
C LYS A 58 -22.76 2.07 10.68
N GLY A 59 -21.88 2.57 9.81
CA GLY A 59 -20.43 2.45 9.70
C GLY A 59 -19.86 1.03 9.62
N GLY A 60 -18.71 0.88 8.95
CA GLY A 60 -18.16 -0.41 8.55
C GLY A 60 -17.84 -1.40 9.68
N ALA A 61 -17.43 -2.60 9.28
CA ALA A 61 -17.19 -3.74 10.17
C ALA A 61 -16.09 -3.47 11.20
N ASN A 62 -16.29 -3.92 12.44
CA ASN A 62 -15.22 -3.87 13.44
C ASN A 62 -14.28 -5.06 13.23
N VAL A 63 -13.00 -4.77 12.99
CA VAL A 63 -11.94 -5.74 12.80
C VAL A 63 -11.03 -5.77 14.03
N GLY A 64 -10.55 -6.96 14.38
CA GLY A 64 -9.55 -7.17 15.40
C GLY A 64 -8.20 -7.54 14.79
N PRO A 65 -7.11 -7.56 15.58
CA PRO A 65 -5.76 -7.80 15.09
C PRO A 65 -5.57 -9.17 14.42
N ARG A 66 -6.40 -10.16 14.78
CA ARG A 66 -6.40 -11.52 14.22
C ARG A 66 -7.46 -11.74 13.15
N THR A 67 -8.27 -10.74 12.82
CA THR A 67 -9.32 -10.85 11.81
C THR A 67 -8.69 -10.95 10.43
N ALA A 68 -9.00 -12.02 9.70
CA ALA A 68 -8.60 -12.19 8.31
C ALA A 68 -9.39 -11.25 7.38
N ILE A 69 -8.69 -10.47 6.58
CA ILE A 69 -9.24 -9.49 5.63
C ILE A 69 -9.23 -10.04 4.21
N ALA A 70 -8.05 -10.50 3.75
CA ALA A 70 -7.83 -10.92 2.37
C ALA A 70 -7.10 -12.26 2.31
N ASP A 71 -7.50 -13.09 1.35
CA ASP A 71 -6.78 -14.30 0.96
C ASP A 71 -5.96 -13.99 -0.30
N VAL A 72 -4.66 -14.25 -0.22
CA VAL A 72 -3.67 -14.01 -1.27
C VAL A 72 -3.20 -15.35 -1.81
N GLN A 73 -3.22 -15.51 -3.13
CA GLN A 73 -2.67 -16.66 -3.82
C GLN A 73 -1.52 -16.22 -4.72
N LEU A 74 -0.38 -16.89 -4.55
CA LEU A 74 0.84 -16.64 -5.29
C LEU A 74 0.87 -17.46 -6.58
N ALA A 75 1.65 -17.01 -7.55
CA ALA A 75 1.87 -17.72 -8.81
C ALA A 75 2.48 -19.12 -8.60
N ASP A 76 3.20 -19.32 -7.49
CA ASP A 76 3.80 -20.59 -7.07
C ASP A 76 2.77 -21.56 -6.46
N GLY A 77 1.49 -21.16 -6.35
CA GLY A 77 0.42 -21.96 -5.74
C GLY A 77 0.29 -21.81 -4.23
N SER A 78 1.28 -21.18 -3.59
CA SER A 78 1.25 -20.80 -2.17
C SER A 78 0.06 -19.88 -1.85
N LYS A 79 -0.59 -20.12 -0.70
CA LYS A 79 -1.74 -19.32 -0.22
C LYS A 79 -1.39 -18.69 1.11
N MET A 80 -1.84 -17.46 1.31
CA MET A 80 -1.55 -16.68 2.50
C MET A 80 -2.76 -15.85 2.89
N VAL A 81 -2.94 -15.64 4.19
CA VAL A 81 -4.05 -14.86 4.72
C VAL A 81 -3.52 -13.59 5.35
N LEU A 82 -4.04 -12.44 4.91
CA LEU A 82 -3.70 -11.14 5.47
C LEU A 82 -4.70 -10.79 6.56
N HIS A 83 -4.19 -10.37 7.72
CA HIS A 83 -4.99 -10.00 8.88
C HIS A 83 -4.97 -8.48 9.10
N ALA A 84 -5.93 -7.95 9.85
CA ALA A 84 -6.02 -6.50 10.10
C ALA A 84 -4.83 -5.93 10.90
N ALA A 85 -4.15 -6.76 11.69
CA ALA A 85 -3.03 -6.41 12.58
C ALA A 85 -3.36 -5.41 13.72
N ALA A 86 -4.42 -4.60 13.58
CA ALA A 86 -4.89 -3.65 14.55
C ALA A 86 -6.39 -3.85 14.87
N GLU A 87 -6.81 -3.42 16.06
CA GLU A 87 -8.25 -3.35 16.41
C GLU A 87 -8.83 -2.01 16.00
N ALA A 88 -9.69 -2.00 14.99
CA ALA A 88 -10.27 -0.78 14.45
C ALA A 88 -11.55 -1.07 13.64
N ARG A 89 -12.15 -0.03 13.08
CA ARG A 89 -13.30 -0.14 12.18
C ARG A 89 -12.82 -0.11 10.74
N LEU A 90 -13.21 -1.07 9.93
CA LEU A 90 -12.97 -1.03 8.50
C LEU A 90 -13.74 0.14 7.87
N VAL A 91 -13.02 1.01 7.16
CA VAL A 91 -13.58 2.13 6.42
C VAL A 91 -13.70 1.77 4.95
N GLU A 92 -12.58 1.33 4.39
CA GLU A 92 -12.39 1.13 2.94
C GLU A 92 -11.40 0.00 2.70
N LEU A 93 -11.67 -0.80 1.67
CA LEU A 93 -10.79 -1.81 1.10
C LEU A 93 -10.32 -1.32 -0.27
N ASN A 94 -9.17 -1.80 -0.71
CA ASN A 94 -8.67 -1.40 -2.02
C ASN A 94 -9.28 -2.28 -3.13
N ASP A 95 -10.31 -1.77 -3.80
CA ASP A 95 -10.99 -2.45 -4.91
C ASP A 95 -10.07 -2.71 -6.12
N LEU A 96 -8.91 -2.05 -6.23
CA LEU A 96 -7.98 -2.27 -7.33
C LEU A 96 -7.18 -3.55 -7.18
N LEU A 97 -6.96 -4.03 -5.95
CA LEU A 97 -6.14 -5.24 -5.69
C LEU A 97 -6.68 -6.55 -6.30
N PRO A 98 -8.00 -6.84 -6.32
CA PRO A 98 -8.52 -8.01 -7.03
C PRO A 98 -8.34 -7.95 -8.55
N ASP A 99 -8.33 -6.76 -9.14
CA ASP A 99 -8.06 -6.55 -10.58
C ASP A 99 -6.56 -6.55 -10.89
N GLU A 100 -5.76 -5.87 -10.06
CA GLU A 100 -4.32 -5.67 -10.20
C GLU A 100 -3.55 -6.04 -8.92
N PRO A 101 -3.40 -7.34 -8.63
CA PRO A 101 -2.72 -7.81 -7.43
C PRO A 101 -1.22 -7.48 -7.38
N GLY A 102 -0.63 -7.05 -8.51
CA GLY A 102 0.76 -6.60 -8.60
C GLY A 102 1.03 -5.29 -7.86
N LEU A 103 0.00 -4.46 -7.62
CA LEU A 103 0.15 -3.21 -6.86
C LEU A 103 0.59 -3.46 -5.42
N LEU A 104 0.15 -4.57 -4.84
CA LEU A 104 0.53 -5.00 -3.48
C LEU A 104 2.06 -5.15 -3.33
N GLN A 105 2.78 -5.53 -4.40
CA GLN A 105 4.24 -5.68 -4.40
C GLN A 105 4.97 -4.43 -4.91
N THR A 106 4.33 -3.67 -5.80
CA THR A 106 4.97 -2.53 -6.47
C THR A 106 4.92 -1.27 -5.59
N ALA A 107 3.78 -1.00 -4.96
CA ALA A 107 3.54 0.20 -4.16
C ALA A 107 2.71 -0.13 -2.90
N PRO A 108 3.23 -0.96 -1.97
CA PRO A 108 2.46 -1.43 -0.80
C PRO A 108 1.98 -0.32 0.16
N GLU A 109 2.57 0.87 0.08
CA GLU A 109 2.27 2.00 0.96
C GLU A 109 1.38 3.07 0.34
N ASP A 110 1.36 3.15 -0.99
CA ASP A 110 0.57 4.08 -1.79
C ASP A 110 -0.62 3.33 -2.40
N GLU A 111 -0.63 3.11 -3.71
CA GLU A 111 -1.76 2.51 -4.46
C GLU A 111 -2.04 1.04 -4.10
N GLY A 112 -1.08 0.35 -3.48
CA GLY A 112 -1.16 -1.04 -3.06
C GLY A 112 -1.55 -1.24 -1.59
N PHE A 113 -2.14 -0.22 -0.94
CA PHE A 113 -2.67 -0.38 0.41
C PHE A 113 -3.73 -1.49 0.45
N LEU A 114 -3.82 -2.21 1.57
CA LEU A 114 -4.77 -3.31 1.75
C LEU A 114 -6.13 -2.80 2.21
N ALA A 115 -6.12 -1.98 3.26
CA ALA A 115 -7.32 -1.50 3.92
C ALA A 115 -7.05 -0.21 4.69
N ILE A 116 -8.08 0.63 4.78
CA ILE A 116 -8.11 1.81 5.64
C ILE A 116 -9.00 1.49 6.84
N LEU A 117 -8.42 1.62 8.02
CA LEU A 117 -9.08 1.38 9.29
C LEU A 117 -9.23 2.69 10.07
N GLN A 118 -10.33 2.83 10.81
CA GLN A 118 -10.59 3.95 11.70
C GLN A 118 -10.66 3.45 13.14
N PRO A 119 -9.83 3.94 14.05
CA PRO A 119 -9.93 3.58 15.46
C PRO A 119 -11.27 4.05 16.03
N ARG A 120 -11.82 3.29 16.98
CA ARG A 120 -13.15 3.60 17.58
C ARG A 120 -13.22 4.99 18.20
N ARG A 121 -12.09 5.48 18.71
CA ARG A 121 -11.91 6.86 19.16
C ARG A 121 -10.54 7.33 18.72
N PRO A 122 -10.35 8.62 18.42
CA PRO A 122 -9.05 9.16 18.03
C PRO A 122 -7.98 8.92 19.10
N GLN A 123 -8.35 9.03 20.38
CA GLN A 123 -7.48 8.68 21.53
C GLN A 123 -7.11 7.19 21.62
N ASP A 124 -7.94 6.31 21.05
CA ASP A 124 -7.69 4.86 21.05
C ASP A 124 -6.81 4.45 19.86
N GLY A 125 -6.46 5.35 18.93
CA GLY A 125 -5.54 5.06 17.83
C GLY A 125 -4.24 4.45 18.33
N GLN A 126 -3.66 5.03 19.39
CA GLN A 126 -2.44 4.53 20.01
C GLN A 126 -2.65 3.18 20.72
N ARG A 127 -3.86 2.88 21.21
CA ARG A 127 -4.21 1.57 21.79
C ARG A 127 -4.43 0.51 20.72
N SER A 128 -5.05 0.88 19.61
CA SER A 128 -5.26 0.02 18.45
C SER A 128 -3.94 -0.48 17.85
N VAL A 129 -2.88 0.33 17.96
CA VAL A 129 -1.51 -0.01 17.52
C VAL A 129 -0.58 -0.42 18.65
N ALA A 130 -1.01 -0.41 19.92
CA ALA A 130 -0.15 -0.75 21.06
C ALA A 130 0.37 -2.21 21.05
N GLY A 131 -0.27 -3.09 20.28
CA GLY A 131 0.18 -4.46 20.05
C GLY A 131 1.15 -4.60 18.88
N LEU A 132 1.41 -3.54 18.12
CA LEU A 132 2.34 -3.52 17.00
C LEU A 132 3.74 -3.14 17.48
N ALA A 133 4.76 -3.70 16.83
CA ALA A 133 6.13 -3.31 17.09
C ALA A 133 6.37 -1.91 16.49
N ASP A 134 7.07 -1.06 17.24
CA ASP A 134 7.61 0.18 16.69
C ASP A 134 8.55 -0.13 15.51
N GLU A 135 8.64 0.80 14.56
CA GLU A 135 9.46 0.64 13.37
C GLU A 135 10.92 0.28 13.70
N ALA A 136 11.51 0.98 14.68
CA ALA A 136 12.87 0.72 15.14
C ALA A 136 13.04 -0.68 15.74
N ALA A 137 12.04 -1.14 16.51
CA ALA A 137 12.04 -2.47 17.11
C ALA A 137 11.88 -3.56 16.03
N PHE A 138 11.04 -3.31 15.03
CA PHE A 138 10.82 -4.19 13.90
C PHE A 138 12.06 -4.30 13.01
N ALA A 139 12.69 -3.17 12.68
CA ALA A 139 13.94 -3.10 11.93
C ALA A 139 15.05 -3.91 12.62
N ALA A 140 15.20 -3.75 13.94
CA ALA A 140 16.17 -4.52 14.73
C ALA A 140 15.86 -6.02 14.76
N ALA A 141 14.58 -6.41 14.88
CA ALA A 141 14.18 -7.81 14.95
C ALA A 141 14.33 -8.56 13.61
N ARG A 142 14.13 -7.86 12.49
CA ARG A 142 14.16 -8.45 11.14
C ARG A 142 15.45 -8.15 10.35
N GLY A 143 16.32 -7.27 10.85
CA GLY A 143 17.56 -6.89 10.17
C GLY A 143 17.33 -6.12 8.86
N VAL A 144 16.14 -5.54 8.68
CA VAL A 144 15.84 -4.61 7.59
C VAL A 144 16.18 -3.19 8.03
N ALA A 145 16.72 -2.38 7.13
CA ALA A 145 16.98 -0.97 7.42
C ALA A 145 15.68 -0.31 7.90
N ALA A 146 15.75 0.48 8.99
CA ALA A 146 14.66 1.36 9.38
C ALA A 146 14.29 2.18 8.15
N MET A 147 13.00 2.22 7.85
CA MET A 147 12.49 2.86 6.66
C MET A 147 12.48 4.36 6.95
N GLY A 148 13.67 4.95 6.90
CA GLY A 148 13.83 6.39 6.93
C GLY A 148 12.88 6.96 5.88
N ALA A 149 11.95 7.78 6.37
CA ALA A 149 10.93 8.47 5.61
C ALA A 149 11.39 8.69 4.16
N ALA A 150 10.73 8.02 3.21
CA ALA A 150 10.74 8.50 1.86
C ALA A 150 10.05 9.87 1.91
N ASP A 151 10.86 10.91 2.06
CA ASP A 151 10.52 12.27 1.67
C ASP A 151 10.06 12.18 0.21
N ALA A 152 8.75 12.13 0.01
CA ALA A 152 8.14 12.30 -1.29
C ALA A 152 8.28 13.78 -1.67
N GLY A 153 9.52 14.17 -1.97
CA GLY A 153 9.81 15.28 -2.83
C GLY A 153 9.04 15.08 -4.11
N LEU A 154 7.96 15.84 -4.25
CA LEU A 154 7.14 15.98 -5.45
C LEU A 154 8.02 16.52 -6.58
N ALA A 155 8.78 15.66 -7.24
CA ALA A 155 9.48 15.97 -8.47
C ALA A 155 8.51 15.75 -9.64
N ALA A 156 7.74 16.79 -9.96
CA ALA A 156 6.95 16.84 -11.19
C ALA A 156 7.89 16.78 -12.41
N PRO A 157 7.71 15.84 -13.37
CA PRO A 157 8.36 15.95 -14.67
C PRO A 157 7.55 16.93 -15.52
N THR A 158 7.90 18.22 -15.49
CA THR A 158 7.45 19.12 -16.56
C THR A 158 8.31 18.86 -17.79
N SER A 159 7.69 18.17 -18.73
CA SER A 159 8.16 17.97 -20.10
C SER A 159 8.33 19.32 -20.81
N GLY A 160 9.55 19.85 -20.81
CA GLY A 160 9.96 20.91 -21.72
C GLY A 160 10.21 20.30 -23.12
N PRO A 161 9.69 20.88 -24.22
CA PRO A 161 9.98 20.40 -25.56
C PRO A 161 11.45 20.67 -25.93
N PRO A 162 12.09 19.82 -26.74
CA PRO A 162 13.45 20.06 -27.22
C PRO A 162 13.43 21.19 -28.24
N ALA A 163 14.15 22.29 -27.93
CA ALA A 163 14.41 23.35 -28.89
C ALA A 163 15.31 22.80 -30.01
N CYS A 164 14.76 22.74 -31.23
CA CYS A 164 15.47 22.41 -32.45
C CYS A 164 16.67 23.36 -32.64
N ALA A 165 17.84 22.77 -32.80
CA ALA A 165 19.07 23.44 -33.18
C ALA A 165 18.91 24.10 -34.56
N GLY A 166 19.15 25.41 -34.62
CA GLY A 166 19.28 26.16 -35.86
C GLY A 166 20.66 25.91 -36.49
N ALA A 167 20.66 25.34 -37.69
CA ALA A 167 21.79 25.40 -38.62
C ALA A 167 21.29 25.09 -40.03
N ALA A 168 21.17 26.11 -40.88
CA ALA A 168 21.38 26.01 -42.34
C ALA A 168 21.27 27.40 -43.00
N THR A 169 22.45 28.01 -43.20
CA THR A 169 22.92 28.71 -44.40
C THR A 169 21.87 29.11 -45.46
N GLY A 170 21.64 30.42 -45.57
CA GLY A 170 21.09 31.05 -46.77
C GLY A 170 22.20 31.76 -47.53
N ALA A 171 22.61 31.18 -48.67
CA ALA A 171 23.41 31.85 -49.69
C ALA A 171 22.64 31.72 -51.01
N VAL A 172 22.02 32.82 -51.44
CA VAL A 172 21.49 32.98 -52.79
C VAL A 172 22.27 34.08 -53.48
N ALA A 173 23.04 33.67 -54.48
CA ALA A 173 23.58 34.54 -55.51
C ALA A 173 22.91 34.10 -56.82
N THR A 174 22.31 35.05 -57.53
CA THR A 174 22.39 35.27 -58.98
C THR A 174 21.19 36.13 -59.38
N GLU A 175 21.42 37.44 -59.50
CA GLU A 175 20.62 38.29 -60.35
C GLU A 175 21.08 38.09 -61.79
N ALA A 176 20.12 37.87 -62.68
CA ALA A 176 20.26 38.00 -64.12
C ALA A 176 19.39 39.19 -64.54
N GLY A 177 20.03 40.22 -65.10
CA GLY A 177 19.41 41.46 -65.56
C GLY A 177 20.48 42.50 -65.86
#